data_AF-A0A920YRM0-F1
#
_entry.id   AF-A0A920YRM0-F1
#
_cell.length_a   1.000
_cell.length_b   1.000
_cell.length_c   1.000
_cell.angle_alpha   90.00
_cell.angle_beta   90.00
_cell.angle_gamma   90.00
#
_symmetry.space_group_name_H-M   'P 1'
#
loop_
_entity.id
_entity.type
_entity.pdbx_description
1 polymer ?
#
loop_
_entity_poly.entity_id
_entity_poly.type
_entity_poly.pdbx_seq_one_letter_code
_entity_poly.pdbx_strand_id
1 'polypeptide(L)'
;METLGQVVKAVQEQRENEKVMSMVERWEIPSGNGSSIWANKGDVLDNYLEKAISIIREQYMNNLSLKSVADQLYISESYLAKLFKNRMNYTFLELLTLYRMKEAVRLLEQSD
;
A
#
# COMPACT_ATOMS: atom_id res chain seq x y z
N MET A 1 35.24 -6.45 -3.55
CA MET A 1 34.48 -7.23 -2.54
C MET A 1 33.17 -6.51 -2.14
N GLU A 2 32.63 -5.62 -2.99
CA GLU A 2 31.48 -4.76 -2.65
C GLU A 2 30.16 -5.26 -3.29
N THR A 3 30.25 -6.24 -4.20
CA THR A 3 29.16 -6.65 -5.09
C THR A 3 28.19 -7.65 -4.45
N LEU A 4 28.66 -8.58 -3.62
CA LEU A 4 27.79 -9.62 -3.04
C LEU A 4 26.78 -9.04 -2.03
N GLY A 5 27.22 -8.06 -1.22
CA GLY A 5 26.35 -7.37 -0.27
C GLY A 5 25.28 -6.52 -0.96
N GLN A 6 25.63 -5.87 -2.06
CA GLN A 6 24.69 -5.11 -2.90
C GLN A 6 23.66 -6.03 -3.55
N VAL A 7 24.07 -7.19 -4.06
CA VAL A 7 23.18 -8.18 -4.67
C VAL A 7 22.23 -8.79 -3.63
N VAL A 8 22.71 -9.17 -2.44
CA VAL A 8 21.84 -9.71 -1.38
C VAL A 8 20.80 -8.67 -0.93
N LYS A 9 21.21 -7.40 -0.79
CA LYS A 9 20.30 -6.30 -0.46
C LYS A 9 19.26 -6.10 -1.56
N ALA A 10 19.67 -6.07 -2.82
CA ALA A 10 18.77 -5.92 -3.95
C ALA A 10 17.76 -7.08 -4.07
N VAL A 11 18.20 -8.32 -3.85
CA VAL A 11 17.31 -9.50 -3.85
C VAL A 11 16.32 -9.48 -2.69
N GLN A 12 16.74 -9.03 -1.50
CA GLN A 12 15.86 -8.88 -0.35
C GLN A 12 14.81 -7.78 -0.58
N GLU A 13 15.24 -6.64 -1.11
CA GLU A 13 14.39 -5.51 -1.48
C GLU A 13 13.42 -5.91 -2.60
N GLN A 14 13.88 -6.66 -3.60
CA GLN A 14 13.05 -7.21 -4.66
C GLN A 14 12.00 -8.19 -4.11
N ARG A 15 12.37 -9.08 -3.19
CA ARG A 15 11.44 -10.00 -2.52
C ARG A 15 10.41 -9.28 -1.65
N GLU A 16 10.82 -8.23 -0.94
CA GLU A 16 9.91 -7.39 -0.15
C GLU A 16 8.96 -6.59 -1.06
N ASN A 17 9.47 -6.06 -2.16
CA ASN A 17 8.68 -5.41 -3.20
C ASN A 17 7.68 -6.40 -3.80
N GLU A 18 8.07 -7.60 -4.18
CA GLU A 18 7.18 -8.67 -4.67
C GLU A 18 6.12 -9.08 -3.64
N LYS A 19 6.47 -9.11 -2.35
CA LYS A 19 5.51 -9.38 -1.27
C LYS A 19 4.48 -8.25 -1.14
N VAL A 20 4.90 -6.99 -1.20
CA VAL A 20 3.97 -5.85 -1.22
C VAL A 20 3.12 -5.86 -2.48
N MET A 21 3.74 -6.14 -3.64
CA MET A 21 3.06 -6.17 -4.93
C MET A 21 2.02 -7.28 -4.99
N SER A 22 2.33 -8.49 -4.52
CA SER A 22 1.33 -9.57 -4.39
C SER A 22 0.26 -9.24 -3.33
N MET A 23 0.62 -8.49 -2.27
CA MET A 23 -0.34 -7.92 -1.34
C MET A 23 -1.15 -6.77 -1.93
N VAL A 24 -0.77 -6.16 -3.05
CA VAL A 24 -1.50 -5.06 -3.73
C VAL A 24 -2.32 -5.62 -4.88
N GLU A 25 -1.77 -6.55 -5.66
CA GLU A 25 -2.42 -7.27 -6.77
C GLU A 25 -3.61 -8.10 -6.28
N ARG A 26 -3.52 -8.71 -5.10
CA ARG A 26 -4.64 -9.45 -4.51
C ARG A 26 -5.84 -8.57 -4.13
N TRP A 27 -5.72 -7.24 -4.20
CA TRP A 27 -6.81 -6.27 -3.97
C TRP A 27 -7.44 -5.74 -5.26
N GLU A 28 -7.10 -6.29 -6.44
CA GLU A 28 -7.88 -6.10 -7.66
C GLU A 28 -9.21 -6.91 -7.63
N ILE A 29 -9.98 -6.78 -6.55
CA ILE A 29 -11.35 -7.28 -6.45
C ILE A 29 -12.29 -6.14 -6.90
N PRO A 30 -13.29 -6.42 -7.78
CA PRO A 30 -14.21 -5.39 -8.26
C PRO A 30 -14.94 -4.74 -7.09
N SER A 31 -15.15 -3.43 -7.19
CA SER A 31 -15.99 -2.64 -6.29
C SER A 31 -17.40 -3.25 -6.24
N GLY A 32 -17.62 -4.15 -5.29
CA GLY A 32 -18.89 -4.85 -5.15
C GLY A 32 -18.76 -5.87 -4.02
N ASN A 33 -19.61 -5.73 -3.01
CA ASN A 33 -19.97 -6.74 -2.02
C ASN A 33 -18.84 -7.47 -1.24
N GLY A 34 -18.16 -6.73 -0.35
CA GLY A 34 -18.01 -7.16 1.05
C GLY A 34 -17.46 -8.57 1.32
N SER A 35 -16.39 -8.98 0.65
CA SER A 35 -15.65 -10.18 1.05
C SER A 35 -14.61 -9.81 2.11
N SER A 36 -15.06 -9.81 3.37
CA SER A 36 -14.27 -9.51 4.56
C SER A 36 -13.09 -10.47 4.68
N ILE A 37 -11.88 -10.03 4.33
CA ILE A 37 -10.63 -10.77 4.59
C ILE A 37 -10.33 -10.84 6.10
N TRP A 38 -11.01 -10.01 6.89
CA TRP A 38 -10.95 -9.87 8.34
C TRP A 38 -12.40 -9.80 8.82
N ALA A 39 -12.85 -10.69 9.73
CA ALA A 39 -14.25 -10.80 10.14
C ALA A 39 -14.43 -10.87 11.67
N ASN A 40 -13.60 -10.15 12.41
CA ASN A 40 -13.66 -10.03 13.87
C ASN A 40 -13.05 -8.70 14.30
N LYS A 41 -13.57 -8.07 15.38
CA LYS A 41 -13.14 -6.87 16.18
C LYS A 41 -11.99 -5.95 15.70
N GLY A 42 -10.95 -6.47 15.04
CA GLY A 42 -10.11 -5.77 14.07
C GLY A 42 -10.86 -5.13 12.89
N ASP A 43 -12.13 -5.46 12.67
CA ASP A 43 -12.92 -4.98 11.53
C ASP A 43 -12.94 -3.46 11.32
N VAL A 44 -13.01 -2.66 12.39
CA VAL A 44 -13.03 -1.19 12.23
C VAL A 44 -11.63 -0.64 11.90
N LEU A 45 -10.59 -1.23 12.49
CA LEU A 45 -9.19 -0.86 12.23
C LEU A 45 -8.82 -1.20 10.78
N ASP A 46 -9.22 -2.39 10.37
CA ASP A 46 -8.94 -2.93 9.05
C ASP A 46 -9.78 -2.18 7.99
N ASN A 47 -11.00 -1.71 8.32
CA ASN A 47 -11.79 -0.81 7.47
C ASN A 47 -11.09 0.54 7.19
N TYR A 48 -10.44 1.15 8.19
CA TYR A 48 -9.69 2.40 7.95
C TYR A 48 -8.48 2.17 7.06
N LEU A 49 -7.82 1.03 7.23
CA LEU A 49 -6.69 0.66 6.39
C LEU A 49 -7.14 0.38 4.95
N GLU A 50 -8.23 -0.35 4.75
CA GLU A 50 -8.82 -0.58 3.43
C GLU A 50 -9.22 0.72 2.73
N LYS A 51 -9.93 1.62 3.44
CA LYS A 51 -10.29 2.92 2.89
C LYS A 51 -9.06 3.76 2.53
N ALA A 52 -8.02 3.74 3.36
CA ALA A 52 -6.77 4.43 3.05
C ALA A 52 -6.10 3.87 1.78
N ILE A 53 -6.13 2.56 1.58
CA ILE A 53 -5.62 1.91 0.36
C ILE A 53 -6.48 2.28 -0.85
N SER A 54 -7.81 2.32 -0.72
CA SER A 54 -8.71 2.77 -1.79
C SER A 54 -8.37 4.20 -2.23
N ILE A 55 -8.16 5.09 -1.26
CA ILE A 55 -7.73 6.48 -1.52
C ILE A 55 -6.37 6.50 -2.24
N ILE A 56 -5.40 5.67 -1.84
CA ILE A 56 -4.13 5.54 -2.57
C ILE A 56 -4.41 5.12 -4.02
N ARG A 57 -5.20 4.08 -4.26
CA ARG A 57 -5.49 3.58 -5.62
C ARG A 57 -6.17 4.62 -6.51
N GLU A 58 -7.10 5.38 -5.95
CA GLU A 58 -7.90 6.36 -6.70
C GLU A 58 -7.17 7.69 -6.89
N GLN A 59 -6.27 8.05 -5.96
CA GLN A 59 -5.66 9.38 -5.89
C GLN A 59 -4.12 9.35 -5.91
N TYR A 60 -3.48 8.24 -6.27
CA TYR A 60 -2.00 8.13 -6.24
C TYR A 60 -1.30 9.19 -7.08
N MET A 61 -1.91 9.67 -8.17
CA MET A 61 -1.33 10.72 -9.02
C MET A 61 -1.35 12.11 -8.35
N ASN A 62 -2.15 12.30 -7.31
CA ASN A 62 -2.27 13.58 -6.60
C ASN A 62 -1.20 13.73 -5.50
N ASN A 63 -1.07 14.93 -4.94
CA ASN A 63 -0.20 15.17 -3.79
C ASN A 63 -0.81 14.59 -2.50
N LEU A 64 -0.68 13.27 -2.33
CA LEU A 64 -1.23 12.53 -1.22
C LEU A 64 -0.21 12.41 -0.07
N SER A 65 -0.63 12.78 1.13
CA SER A 65 0.14 12.63 2.38
C SER A 65 -0.65 11.83 3.43
N LEU A 66 0.05 11.24 4.40
CA LEU A 66 -0.58 10.50 5.49
C LEU A 66 -1.63 11.37 6.21
N LYS A 67 -1.28 12.63 6.50
CA LYS A 67 -2.20 13.62 7.07
C LYS A 67 -3.44 13.82 6.21
N SER A 68 -3.27 14.05 4.90
CA SER A 68 -4.41 14.30 4.01
C SER A 68 -5.38 13.10 3.95
N VAL A 69 -4.88 11.87 4.05
CA VAL A 69 -5.72 10.67 4.07
C VAL A 69 -6.39 10.50 5.43
N ALA A 70 -5.67 10.76 6.53
CA ALA A 70 -6.25 10.73 7.87
C ALA A 70 -7.39 11.75 8.01
N ASP A 71 -7.22 12.96 7.46
CA ASP A 71 -8.23 14.01 7.42
C ASP A 71 -9.48 13.56 6.63
N GLN A 72 -9.30 12.93 5.45
CA GLN A 72 -10.41 12.37 4.65
C GLN A 72 -11.17 11.26 5.38
N LEU A 73 -10.48 10.49 6.23
CA LEU A 73 -11.05 9.40 7.00
C LEU A 73 -11.57 9.82 8.38
N TYR A 74 -11.46 11.11 8.74
CA TYR A 74 -11.84 11.66 10.03
C TYR A 74 -11.18 10.95 11.23
N ILE A 75 -9.90 10.58 11.08
CA ILE A 75 -9.08 9.97 12.13
C ILE A 75 -7.78 10.74 12.34
N SER A 76 -7.07 10.48 13.43
CA SER A 76 -5.77 11.10 13.65
C SER A 76 -4.70 10.49 12.74
N GLU A 77 -3.78 11.33 12.26
CA GLU A 77 -2.61 10.93 11.49
C GLU A 77 -1.79 9.85 12.22
N SER A 78 -1.58 10.02 13.53
CA SER A 78 -0.85 9.05 14.34
C SER A 78 -1.54 7.69 14.45
N TYR A 79 -2.88 7.66 14.42
CA TYR A 79 -3.62 6.40 14.41
C TYR A 79 -3.47 5.68 13.07
N LEU A 80 -3.58 6.42 11.96
CA LEU A 80 -3.35 5.87 10.63
C LEU A 80 -1.89 5.36 10.47
N ALA A 81 -0.89 6.10 10.96
CA ALA A 81 0.50 5.64 10.97
C ALA A 81 0.67 4.29 11.69
N LYS A 82 0.06 4.16 12.88
CA LYS A 82 0.10 2.93 13.68
C LYS A 82 -0.61 1.78 12.98
N LEU A 83 -1.74 2.04 12.31
CA LEU A 83 -2.44 1.04 11.52
C LEU A 83 -1.54 0.45 10.43
N PHE A 84 -0.93 1.32 9.63
CA PHE A 84 0.01 0.91 8.58
C PHE A 84 1.17 0.08 9.15
N LYS A 85 1.85 0.57 10.19
CA LYS A 85 2.96 -0.16 10.82
C LYS A 85 2.55 -1.51 11.40
N ASN A 86 1.43 -1.57 12.12
CA ASN A 86 1.03 -2.78 12.85
C ASN A 86 0.40 -3.85 11.97
N ARG A 87 -0.27 -3.45 10.87
CA ARG A 87 -1.01 -4.38 10.00
C ARG A 87 -0.27 -4.70 8.72
N MET A 88 0.40 -3.71 8.11
CA MET A 88 1.13 -3.89 6.86
C MET A 88 2.61 -4.14 7.06
N ASN A 89 3.18 -3.74 8.20
CA ASN A 89 4.63 -3.64 8.40
C ASN A 89 5.32 -2.63 7.44
N TYR A 90 4.53 -1.77 6.80
CA TYR A 90 4.99 -0.70 5.91
C TYR A 90 4.42 0.64 6.41
N THR A 91 5.08 1.74 6.09
CA THR A 91 4.53 3.08 6.20
C THR A 91 3.54 3.33 5.06
N PHE A 92 2.69 4.35 5.26
CA PHE A 92 1.86 4.89 4.20
C PHE A 92 2.68 5.35 2.99
N LEU A 93 3.81 6.03 3.22
CA LEU A 93 4.63 6.58 2.13
C LEU A 93 5.31 5.48 1.31
N GLU A 94 5.80 4.43 1.97
CA GLU A 94 6.35 3.24 1.30
C GLU A 94 5.29 2.62 0.39
N LEU A 95 4.06 2.42 0.88
CA LEU A 95 2.98 1.85 0.07
C LEU A 95 2.60 2.76 -1.12
N LEU A 96 2.43 4.06 -0.89
CA LEU A 96 2.12 5.02 -1.96
C LEU A 96 3.22 5.05 -3.03
N THR A 97 4.49 4.98 -2.61
CA THR A 97 5.64 4.98 -3.53
C THR A 97 5.68 3.71 -4.36
N LEU A 98 5.51 2.55 -3.73
CA LEU A 98 5.46 1.26 -4.42
C LEU A 98 4.30 1.21 -5.44
N TYR A 99 3.13 1.70 -5.04
CA TYR A 99 1.97 1.75 -5.93
C TYR A 99 2.21 2.65 -7.16
N ARG A 100 2.82 3.83 -6.97
CA ARG A 100 3.20 4.72 -8.07
C ARG A 100 4.20 4.06 -9.03
N MET A 101 5.18 3.33 -8.52
CA MET A 101 6.14 2.61 -9.35
C MET A 101 5.46 1.50 -10.16
N LYS A 102 4.55 0.73 -9.55
CA LYS A 102 3.72 -0.27 -10.25
C LYS A 102 2.99 0.37 -11.43
N GLU A 103 2.24 1.44 -11.16
CA GLU A 103 1.43 2.08 -12.19
C GLU A 103 2.28 2.72 -13.29
N ALA A 104 3.45 3.27 -12.96
CA ALA A 104 4.39 3.77 -13.95
C ALA A 104 4.89 2.66 -14.89
N VAL A 105 5.27 1.49 -14.36
CA VAL A 105 5.66 0.32 -15.17
C VAL A 105 4.49 -0.13 -16.05
N ARG A 106 3.29 -0.29 -15.47
CA ARG A 106 2.09 -0.68 -16.21
C ARG A 106 1.77 0.29 -17.36
N LEU A 107 1.90 1.60 -17.13
CA LEU A 107 1.67 2.60 -18.16
C LEU A 107 2.70 2.50 -19.28
N LEU A 108 3.98 2.27 -18.96
CA LEU A 108 5.02 2.06 -19.97
C LEU A 108 4.74 0.83 -20.84
N GLU A 109 4.34 -0.30 -20.24
CA GLU A 109 4.01 -1.54 -20.98
C GLU A 109 2.76 -1.42 -21.86
N GLN A 110 1.83 -0.53 -21.51
CA GLN A 110 0.61 -0.28 -22.29
C GLN A 110 0.78 0.80 -23.37
N SER A 111 1.91 1.49 -23.38
CA SER A 111 2.19 2.60 -24.30
C SER A 111 2.93 2.17 -25.57
N ASP A 112 3.01 0.87 -25.86
CA ASP A 112 3.58 0.29 -27.09
C ASP A 112 2.56 0.17 -28.23
#